data_AF-A0AB39MBX2-F1
#
_entry.id   AF-A0AB39MBX2-F1
#
_cell.length_a   1.000
_cell.length_b   1.000
_cell.length_c   1.000
_cell.angle_alpha   90.00
_cell.angle_beta   90.00
_cell.angle_gamma   90.00
#
_symmetry.space_group_name_H-M   'P 1'
#
loop_
_entity.id
_entity.type
_entity.pdbx_description
1 polymer ?
#
loop_
_entity_poly.entity_id
_entity_poly.type
_entity_poly.pdbx_seq_one_letter_code
_entity_poly.pdbx_strand_id
1 'polypeptide(L)'
;MQTVNWSDVRERTIALYARQGSRAGAGAVLPPVLSQAQVRQAEEQFGVVFPDDYRQYLLRVSAGGRVRTLRVDQSGWRWDGDQPADRARLHVPFPDHDTALAASEDLWLSEPQEGDYASAAAYQADHDAWRETADAADDARTSGAVPLCDDGCGFYTLLVVSGPMRGAMWFDGRATCDRLNPLLNDDGQPATFGEWYLDWLTREEALTTPELRRAANDRWHAGEDVPIWLRWFDS
;
A
#
# COMPACT_ATOMS: atom_id res chain seq x y z
N MET A 1 -0.83 -19.89 -11.69
CA MET A 1 -0.25 -18.54 -11.87
C MET A 1 0.05 -18.33 -13.33
N GLN A 2 -0.73 -17.48 -13.99
CA GLN A 2 -0.33 -16.96 -15.31
C GLN A 2 0.86 -16.03 -15.10
N THR A 3 1.93 -16.23 -15.85
CA THR A 3 3.09 -15.35 -15.82
C THR A 3 2.72 -14.03 -16.48
N VAL A 4 2.79 -12.93 -15.73
CA VAL A 4 2.52 -11.58 -16.26
C VAL A 4 3.56 -11.21 -17.32
N ASN A 5 3.10 -10.79 -18.51
CA ASN A 5 3.98 -10.27 -19.56
C ASN A 5 4.32 -8.79 -19.31
N TRP A 6 5.33 -8.55 -18.48
CA TRP A 6 5.73 -7.20 -18.07
C TRP A 6 6.21 -6.28 -19.21
N SER A 7 6.60 -6.83 -20.36
CA SER A 7 6.94 -6.03 -21.54
C SER A 7 5.70 -5.45 -22.20
N ASP A 8 4.63 -6.25 -22.34
CA ASP A 8 3.33 -5.77 -22.83
C ASP A 8 2.73 -4.73 -21.85
N VAL A 9 2.81 -5.01 -20.56
CA VAL A 9 2.37 -4.07 -19.50
C VAL A 9 3.08 -2.72 -19.64
N ARG A 10 4.39 -2.70 -19.93
CA ARG A 10 5.15 -1.46 -20.16
C ARG A 10 4.54 -0.64 -21.28
N GLU A 11 4.32 -1.24 -22.44
CA GLU A 11 3.83 -0.54 -23.63
C GLU A 11 2.43 0.04 -23.39
N ARG A 12 1.56 -0.75 -22.77
CA ARG A 12 0.21 -0.36 -22.34
C ARG A 12 0.23 0.78 -21.33
N THR A 13 1.07 0.71 -20.29
CA THR A 13 1.22 1.81 -19.31
C THR A 13 1.71 3.08 -19.98
N ILE A 14 2.71 3.02 -20.87
CA ILE A 14 3.20 4.20 -21.60
C ILE A 14 2.07 4.82 -22.42
N ALA A 15 1.29 4.01 -23.14
CA ALA A 15 0.16 4.48 -23.95
C ALA A 15 -0.92 5.15 -23.07
N LEU A 16 -1.23 4.57 -21.91
CA LEU A 16 -2.20 5.13 -20.96
C LEU A 16 -1.75 6.51 -20.45
N TYR A 17 -0.49 6.63 -20.00
CA TYR A 17 0.05 7.90 -19.50
C TYR A 17 0.15 8.97 -20.59
N ALA A 18 0.56 8.59 -21.80
CA ALA A 18 0.59 9.50 -22.95
C ALA A 18 -0.80 10.06 -23.28
N ARG A 19 -1.86 9.25 -23.12
CA ARG A 19 -3.25 9.66 -23.33
C ARG A 19 -3.78 10.56 -22.21
N GLN A 20 -3.42 10.29 -20.96
CA GLN A 20 -3.92 11.04 -19.80
C GLN A 20 -3.30 12.45 -19.66
N GLY A 21 -2.11 12.70 -20.24
CA GLY A 21 -1.50 14.04 -20.25
C GLY A 21 -1.32 14.62 -18.84
N SER A 22 -1.68 15.90 -18.64
CA SER A 22 -1.61 16.59 -17.33
C SER A 22 -2.71 16.18 -16.33
N ARG A 23 -3.62 15.27 -16.71
CA ARG A 23 -4.80 14.90 -15.93
C ARG A 23 -4.53 13.84 -14.86
N ALA A 24 -3.33 13.22 -14.89
CA ALA A 24 -2.84 12.30 -13.85
C ALA A 24 -2.20 13.02 -12.64
N GLY A 25 -2.33 14.35 -12.55
CA GLY A 25 -1.49 15.20 -11.69
C GLY A 25 -0.33 15.79 -12.49
N ALA A 26 0.25 16.89 -12.00
CA ALA A 26 1.13 17.79 -12.77
C ALA A 26 2.27 17.06 -13.52
N GLY A 27 2.13 16.94 -14.85
CA GLY A 27 3.23 16.62 -15.77
C GLY A 27 3.77 15.19 -15.76
N ALA A 28 2.97 14.18 -15.38
CA ALA A 28 3.40 12.81 -15.10
C ALA A 28 4.00 12.06 -16.31
N VAL A 29 5.28 12.29 -16.57
CA VAL A 29 6.12 11.36 -17.34
C VAL A 29 6.33 10.12 -16.50
N LEU A 30 6.03 8.95 -17.05
CA LEU A 30 6.29 7.67 -16.39
C LEU A 30 7.80 7.59 -16.02
N PRO A 31 8.16 7.39 -14.75
CA PRO A 31 9.56 7.28 -14.35
C PRO A 31 10.30 6.18 -15.13
N PRO A 32 11.61 6.34 -15.37
CA PRO A 32 12.38 5.30 -16.02
C PRO A 32 12.41 4.03 -15.16
N VAL A 33 12.66 2.88 -15.80
CA VAL A 33 12.90 1.62 -15.09
C VAL A 33 14.19 1.68 -14.29
N LEU A 34 14.25 0.85 -13.25
CA LEU A 34 15.47 0.63 -12.48
C LEU A 34 16.28 -0.50 -13.10
N SER A 35 17.60 -0.42 -12.98
CA SER A 35 18.49 -1.54 -13.31
C SER A 35 18.45 -2.62 -12.22
N GLN A 36 18.88 -3.83 -12.57
CA GLN A 36 19.06 -4.93 -11.61
C GLN A 36 19.97 -4.54 -10.43
N ALA A 37 20.99 -3.71 -10.67
CA ALA A 37 21.89 -3.24 -9.61
C ALA A 37 21.17 -2.29 -8.66
N GLN A 38 20.40 -1.34 -9.19
CA GLN A 38 19.62 -0.40 -8.39
C GLN A 38 18.57 -1.10 -7.53
N VAL A 39 17.83 -2.06 -8.10
CA VAL A 39 16.83 -2.83 -7.34
C VAL A 39 17.51 -3.62 -6.21
N ARG A 40 18.65 -4.26 -6.47
CA ARG A 40 19.41 -4.96 -5.42
C ARG A 40 19.89 -4.02 -4.32
N GLN A 41 20.37 -2.83 -4.66
CA GLN A 41 20.80 -1.85 -3.66
C GLN A 41 19.64 -1.38 -2.78
N ALA A 42 18.45 -1.20 -3.36
CA ALA A 42 17.26 -0.86 -2.59
C ALA A 42 16.87 -1.99 -1.62
N GLU A 43 16.82 -3.22 -2.13
CA GLU A 43 16.58 -4.44 -1.35
C GLU A 43 17.58 -4.62 -0.20
N GLU A 44 18.87 -4.45 -0.47
CA GLU A 44 19.94 -4.48 0.54
C GLU A 44 19.74 -3.40 1.61
N GLN A 45 19.40 -2.16 1.20
CA GLN A 45 19.15 -1.08 2.15
C GLN A 45 17.95 -1.36 3.06
N PHE A 46 16.88 -1.94 2.51
CA PHE A 46 15.64 -2.21 3.24
C PHE A 46 15.65 -3.55 3.99
N GLY A 47 16.66 -4.40 3.76
CA GLY A 47 16.74 -5.73 4.36
C GLY A 47 15.67 -6.69 3.85
N VAL A 48 15.16 -6.49 2.63
CA VAL A 48 14.09 -7.32 2.03
C VAL A 48 14.45 -7.74 0.62
N VAL A 49 13.80 -8.79 0.13
CA VAL A 49 13.74 -9.07 -1.32
C VAL A 49 12.35 -8.69 -1.78
N PHE A 50 12.22 -7.83 -2.80
CA PHE A 50 10.91 -7.40 -3.27
C PHE A 50 10.13 -8.54 -3.90
N PRO A 51 8.80 -8.62 -3.70
CA PRO A 51 7.94 -9.60 -4.37
C PRO A 51 8.17 -9.63 -5.88
N ASP A 52 8.17 -10.83 -6.47
CA ASP A 52 8.63 -11.05 -7.84
C ASP A 52 7.93 -10.14 -8.86
N ASP A 53 6.61 -9.98 -8.74
CA ASP A 53 5.81 -9.10 -9.59
C ASP A 53 6.23 -7.63 -9.46
N TYR A 54 6.38 -7.13 -8.23
CA TYR A 54 6.83 -5.75 -8.00
C TYR A 54 8.28 -5.54 -8.47
N ARG A 55 9.13 -6.55 -8.28
CA ARG A 55 10.50 -6.53 -8.81
C ARG A 55 10.50 -6.44 -10.33
N GLN A 56 9.70 -7.25 -11.03
CA GLN A 56 9.60 -7.18 -12.49
C GLN A 56 9.01 -5.84 -12.96
N TYR A 57 8.04 -5.29 -12.24
CA TYR A 57 7.51 -3.97 -12.50
C TYR A 57 8.60 -2.89 -12.49
N LEU A 58 9.42 -2.84 -11.43
CA LEU A 58 10.52 -1.88 -11.32
C LEU A 58 11.54 -2.01 -12.45
N LEU A 59 11.83 -3.25 -12.89
CA LEU A 59 12.82 -3.56 -13.92
C LEU A 59 12.33 -3.35 -15.35
N ARG A 60 11.02 -3.46 -15.59
CA ARG A 60 10.45 -3.53 -16.95
C ARG A 60 9.46 -2.42 -17.24
N VAL A 61 8.66 -2.00 -16.26
CA VAL A 61 7.60 -1.00 -16.47
C VAL A 61 8.06 0.38 -16.04
N SER A 62 8.36 0.59 -14.76
CA SER A 62 8.67 1.92 -14.23
C SER A 62 9.13 1.87 -12.77
N ALA A 63 9.90 2.87 -12.32
CA ALA A 63 10.17 3.09 -10.89
C ALA A 63 8.98 3.68 -10.11
N GLY A 64 7.94 4.17 -10.78
CA GLY A 64 6.75 4.80 -10.19
C GLY A 64 5.58 4.80 -11.17
N GLY A 65 4.63 5.72 -11.04
CA GLY A 65 3.44 5.77 -11.91
C GLY A 65 2.19 5.68 -11.06
N ARG A 66 1.41 4.59 -11.19
CA ARG A 66 0.27 4.35 -10.29
C ARG A 66 0.76 4.26 -8.84
N VAL A 67 1.92 3.64 -8.67
CA VAL A 67 2.60 3.50 -7.40
C VAL A 67 3.57 4.66 -7.18
N ARG A 68 3.81 5.00 -5.91
CA ARG A 68 4.84 5.95 -5.47
C ARG A 68 6.19 5.62 -6.10
N THR A 69 6.91 6.64 -6.53
CA THR A 69 8.21 6.45 -7.20
C THR A 69 9.26 6.01 -6.19
N LEU A 70 9.89 4.86 -6.44
CA LEU A 70 11.10 4.44 -5.74
C LEU A 70 12.31 5.14 -6.37
N ARG A 71 13.03 5.93 -5.58
CA ARG A 71 14.20 6.68 -6.02
C ARG A 71 15.32 6.66 -4.98
N VAL A 72 16.52 7.02 -5.42
CA VAL A 72 17.69 7.18 -4.55
C VAL A 72 18.16 8.63 -4.58
N ASP A 73 18.51 9.16 -3.41
CA ASP A 73 19.23 10.42 -3.30
C ASP A 73 20.33 10.35 -2.23
N GLN A 74 20.79 11.50 -1.72
CA GLN A 74 21.85 11.59 -0.72
C GLN A 74 21.54 10.84 0.58
N SER A 75 20.25 10.64 0.90
CA SER A 75 19.79 9.95 2.11
C SER A 75 19.50 8.46 1.85
N GLY A 76 19.76 7.96 0.64
CA GLY A 76 19.52 6.57 0.24
C GLY A 76 18.22 6.36 -0.54
N TRP A 77 17.83 5.10 -0.68
CA TRP A 77 16.59 4.68 -1.33
C TRP A 77 15.36 5.05 -0.51
N ARG A 78 14.32 5.56 -1.18
CA ARG A 78 13.02 5.88 -0.58
C ARG A 78 11.89 5.93 -1.63
N TRP A 79 10.66 5.83 -1.17
CA TRP A 79 9.48 6.13 -1.98
C TRP A 79 9.09 7.60 -1.87
N ASP A 80 8.47 8.16 -2.91
CA ASP A 80 7.94 9.52 -2.83
C ASP A 80 6.87 9.66 -1.74
N GLY A 81 7.08 10.60 -0.81
CA GLY A 81 6.16 10.89 0.28
C GLY A 81 6.24 9.92 1.47
N ASP A 82 7.20 8.98 1.48
CA ASP A 82 7.43 8.11 2.63
C ASP A 82 8.16 8.82 3.78
N GLN A 83 8.03 8.26 4.98
CA GLN A 83 8.78 8.66 6.17
C GLN A 83 9.84 7.62 6.52
N PRO A 84 10.92 8.00 7.24
CA PRO A 84 11.92 7.04 7.71
C PRO A 84 11.36 5.88 8.53
N ALA A 85 10.32 6.12 9.33
CA ALA A 85 9.64 5.11 10.13
C ALA A 85 9.03 3.99 9.26
N ASP A 86 8.40 4.34 8.15
CA ASP A 86 7.80 3.40 7.19
C ASP A 86 8.82 2.39 6.65
N ARG A 87 10.08 2.83 6.50
CA ARG A 87 11.17 2.00 5.96
C ARG A 87 11.85 1.12 7.01
N ALA A 88 11.84 1.55 8.28
CA ALA A 88 12.61 0.91 9.34
C ALA A 88 12.11 -0.52 9.65
N ARG A 89 10.83 -0.79 9.42
CA ARG A 89 10.18 -2.08 9.76
C ARG A 89 9.86 -2.95 8.54
N LEU A 90 10.39 -2.64 7.35
CA LEU A 90 10.10 -3.44 6.15
C LEU A 90 10.62 -4.88 6.23
N HIS A 91 11.71 -5.13 6.94
CA HIS A 91 12.28 -6.46 7.14
C HIS A 91 11.53 -7.29 8.19
N VAL A 92 10.69 -6.65 9.02
CA VAL A 92 9.86 -7.32 10.02
C VAL A 92 8.71 -8.00 9.27
N PRO A 93 8.38 -9.28 9.55
CA PRO A 93 7.25 -9.95 8.92
C PRO A 93 5.95 -9.17 9.12
N PHE A 94 5.13 -9.07 8.08
CA PHE A 94 3.77 -8.58 8.20
C PHE A 94 2.99 -9.45 9.19
N PRO A 95 2.38 -8.84 10.22
CA PRO A 95 1.78 -9.59 11.31
C PRO A 95 0.51 -10.30 10.85
N ASP A 96 0.07 -11.26 11.66
CA ASP A 96 -1.33 -11.70 11.59
C ASP A 96 -2.23 -10.51 11.96
N HIS A 97 -3.07 -10.07 11.02
CA HIS A 97 -3.79 -8.81 11.17
C HIS A 97 -4.79 -8.85 12.33
N ASP A 98 -5.54 -9.95 12.46
CA ASP A 98 -6.56 -10.10 13.50
C ASP A 98 -5.91 -10.11 14.89
N THR A 99 -4.79 -10.81 15.04
CA THR A 99 -4.01 -10.79 16.29
C THR A 99 -3.48 -9.38 16.60
N ALA A 100 -2.95 -8.68 15.59
CA ALA A 100 -2.40 -7.35 15.78
C ALA A 100 -3.48 -6.29 16.08
N LEU A 101 -4.68 -6.42 15.49
CA LEU A 101 -5.84 -5.60 15.81
C LEU A 101 -6.30 -5.86 17.25
N ALA A 102 -6.51 -7.12 17.64
CA ALA A 102 -6.92 -7.46 19.00
C ALA A 102 -5.94 -6.93 20.06
N ALA A 103 -4.63 -7.00 19.78
CA ALA A 103 -3.61 -6.44 20.67
C ALA A 103 -3.67 -4.90 20.77
N SER A 104 -4.00 -4.20 19.67
CA SER A 104 -4.22 -2.76 19.70
C SER A 104 -5.50 -2.42 20.48
N GLU A 105 -6.60 -3.13 20.25
CA GLU A 105 -7.87 -2.97 20.99
C GLU A 105 -7.69 -3.17 22.51
N ASP A 106 -6.93 -4.19 22.92
CA ASP A 106 -6.60 -4.44 24.33
C ASP A 106 -5.81 -3.26 24.94
N LEU A 107 -4.91 -2.63 24.19
CA LEU A 107 -4.18 -1.45 24.65
C LEU A 107 -5.11 -0.25 24.80
N TRP A 108 -6.03 -0.02 23.87
CA TRP A 108 -7.05 1.04 23.98
C TRP A 108 -7.92 0.88 25.23
N LEU A 109 -8.29 -0.35 25.59
CA LEU A 109 -9.04 -0.63 26.82
C LEU A 109 -8.24 -0.36 28.10
N SER A 110 -6.91 -0.28 28.01
CA SER A 110 -6.00 0.01 29.13
C SER A 110 -5.63 1.49 29.26
N GLU A 111 -6.27 2.39 28.48
CA GLU A 111 -6.01 3.83 28.53
C GLU A 111 -6.17 4.37 29.97
N PRO A 112 -5.11 4.99 30.54
CA PRO A 112 -5.17 5.62 31.85
C PRO A 112 -6.32 6.63 31.92
N GLN A 113 -7.14 6.56 32.97
CA GLN A 113 -8.22 7.52 33.19
C GLN A 113 -7.79 8.55 34.22
N GLU A 114 -7.92 9.85 33.90
CA GLU A 114 -7.46 10.94 34.79
C GLU A 114 -8.02 10.82 36.21
N GLY A 115 -9.25 10.31 36.37
CA GLY A 115 -9.92 10.11 37.66
C GLY A 115 -9.28 9.08 38.58
N ASP A 116 -8.41 8.20 38.08
CA ASP A 116 -7.74 7.15 38.86
C ASP A 116 -6.45 7.66 39.55
N TYR A 117 -6.05 8.90 39.28
CA TYR A 117 -4.77 9.46 39.71
C TYR A 117 -4.93 10.53 40.78
N ALA A 118 -4.04 10.50 41.77
CA ALA A 118 -3.98 11.50 42.84
C ALA A 118 -3.44 12.87 42.38
N SER A 119 -2.87 12.96 41.17
CA SER A 119 -2.38 14.21 40.59
C SER A 119 -2.30 14.13 39.07
N ALA A 120 -2.45 15.28 38.41
CA ALA A 120 -2.30 15.40 36.95
C ALA A 120 -0.90 15.00 36.46
N ALA A 121 0.16 15.19 37.25
CA ALA A 121 1.52 14.82 36.87
C ALA A 121 1.72 13.29 36.82
N ALA A 122 1.09 12.55 37.75
CA ALA A 122 1.12 11.09 37.75
C ALA A 122 0.32 10.53 36.57
N TYR A 123 -0.87 11.09 36.31
CA TYR A 123 -1.67 10.76 35.12
C TYR A 123 -0.90 11.00 33.83
N GLN A 124 -0.29 12.18 33.66
CA GLN A 124 0.41 12.53 32.44
C GLN A 124 1.57 11.57 32.14
N ALA A 125 2.32 11.16 33.16
CA ALA A 125 3.43 10.22 32.98
C ALA A 125 2.95 8.84 32.49
N ASP A 126 1.90 8.30 33.10
CA ASP A 126 1.33 7.00 32.70
C ASP A 126 0.64 7.09 31.34
N HIS A 127 -0.10 8.16 31.07
CA HIS A 127 -0.74 8.40 29.77
C HIS A 127 0.30 8.55 28.65
N ASP A 128 1.43 9.22 28.89
CA ASP A 128 2.51 9.33 27.91
C ASP A 128 3.15 7.97 27.60
N ALA A 129 3.40 7.15 28.63
CA ALA A 129 3.94 5.80 28.46
C ALA A 129 2.95 4.86 27.74
N TRP A 130 1.67 4.97 28.08
CA TRP A 130 0.59 4.25 27.38
C TRP A 130 0.52 4.65 25.91
N ARG A 131 0.54 5.96 25.61
CA ARG A 131 0.50 6.46 24.24
C ARG A 131 1.68 5.97 23.41
N GLU A 132 2.89 6.01 23.95
CA GLU A 132 4.07 5.47 23.24
C GLU A 132 3.90 3.97 22.92
N THR A 133 3.30 3.21 23.85
CA THR A 133 3.02 1.79 23.65
C THR A 133 1.92 1.56 22.59
N ALA A 134 0.85 2.35 22.64
CA ALA A 134 -0.27 2.29 21.69
C ALA A 134 0.20 2.68 20.27
N ASP A 135 0.93 3.79 20.13
CA ASP A 135 1.50 4.24 18.87
C ASP A 135 2.44 3.17 18.28
N ALA A 136 3.31 2.58 19.12
CA ALA A 136 4.22 1.53 18.67
C ALA A 136 3.51 0.26 18.19
N ALA A 137 2.39 -0.10 18.84
CA ALA A 137 1.54 -1.23 18.47
C ALA A 137 0.80 -0.95 17.15
N ASP A 138 0.24 0.25 16.98
CA ASP A 138 -0.42 0.64 15.73
C ASP A 138 0.55 0.72 14.55
N ASP A 139 1.77 1.23 14.76
CA ASP A 139 2.85 1.17 13.77
C ASP A 139 3.28 -0.27 13.45
N ALA A 140 3.16 -1.20 14.41
CA ALA A 140 3.51 -2.60 14.18
C ALA A 140 2.54 -3.27 13.20
N ARG A 141 1.29 -2.82 13.12
CA ARG A 141 0.23 -3.42 12.28
C ARG A 141 0.55 -3.39 10.79
N THR A 142 1.35 -2.43 10.32
CA THR A 142 1.79 -2.31 8.92
C THR A 142 3.26 -2.67 8.70
N SER A 143 3.93 -3.26 9.70
CA SER A 143 5.29 -3.77 9.55
C SER A 143 5.39 -4.72 8.37
N GLY A 144 6.49 -4.72 7.65
CA GLY A 144 6.65 -5.61 6.49
C GLY A 144 5.81 -5.26 5.26
N ALA A 145 5.12 -4.11 5.24
CA ALA A 145 4.37 -3.63 4.08
C ALA A 145 4.82 -2.22 3.64
N VAL A 146 4.76 -1.99 2.33
CA VAL A 146 5.10 -0.69 1.71
C VAL A 146 3.81 0.00 1.26
N PRO A 147 3.55 1.25 1.67
CA PRO A 147 2.45 2.05 1.09
C PRO A 147 2.81 2.43 -0.35
N LEU A 148 2.14 1.83 -1.32
CA LEU A 148 2.40 2.06 -2.75
C LEU A 148 1.50 3.14 -3.34
N CYS A 149 0.26 3.28 -2.87
CA CYS A 149 -0.64 4.33 -3.33
C CYS A 149 -1.22 5.08 -2.13
N ASP A 150 -1.33 6.40 -2.30
CA ASP A 150 -2.11 7.26 -1.41
C ASP A 150 -3.49 7.42 -2.06
N ASP A 151 -4.50 6.85 -1.41
CA ASP A 151 -5.88 6.89 -1.89
C ASP A 151 -6.65 8.08 -1.27
N GLY A 152 -5.95 8.99 -0.57
CA GLY A 152 -6.48 10.15 0.12
C GLY A 152 -7.09 9.82 1.48
N CYS A 153 -7.38 10.85 2.28
CA CYS A 153 -8.07 10.70 3.58
C CYS A 153 -7.41 9.72 4.58
N GLY A 154 -6.10 9.48 4.43
CA GLY A 154 -5.37 8.52 5.27
C GLY A 154 -5.48 7.07 4.82
N PHE A 155 -6.08 6.80 3.66
CA PHE A 155 -6.13 5.47 3.06
C PHE A 155 -4.92 5.20 2.19
N TYR A 156 -4.40 3.98 2.28
CA TYR A 156 -3.27 3.55 1.49
C TYR A 156 -3.49 2.15 0.91
N THR A 157 -3.06 1.96 -0.32
CA THR A 157 -2.86 0.62 -0.86
C THR A 157 -1.45 0.14 -0.52
N LEU A 158 -1.35 -0.97 0.21
CA LEU A 158 -0.11 -1.54 0.71
C LEU A 158 0.30 -2.77 -0.11
N LEU A 159 1.61 -2.96 -0.28
CA LEU A 159 2.21 -4.22 -0.74
C LEU A 159 2.97 -4.88 0.40
N VAL A 160 2.64 -6.11 0.73
CA VAL A 160 3.39 -6.89 1.72
C VAL A 160 4.70 -7.37 1.10
N VAL A 161 5.83 -7.03 1.73
CA VAL A 161 7.19 -7.36 1.26
C VAL A 161 7.90 -8.39 2.15
N SER A 162 7.42 -8.60 3.38
CA SER A 162 8.01 -9.53 4.35
C SER A 162 6.96 -10.37 5.06
N GLY A 163 7.30 -11.62 5.37
CA GLY A 163 6.42 -12.56 6.06
C GLY A 163 5.61 -13.49 5.15
N PRO A 164 4.69 -14.29 5.71
CA PRO A 164 3.95 -15.32 4.98
C PRO A 164 3.06 -14.79 3.86
N MET A 165 2.61 -13.53 3.97
CA MET A 165 1.71 -12.89 3.01
C MET A 165 2.43 -12.07 1.94
N ARG A 166 3.76 -12.24 1.84
CA ARG A 166 4.61 -11.52 0.88
C ARG A 166 4.08 -11.61 -0.55
N GLY A 167 3.91 -10.45 -1.18
CA GLY A 167 3.39 -10.28 -2.54
C GLY A 167 1.89 -9.96 -2.61
N ALA A 168 1.16 -10.11 -1.50
CA ALA A 168 -0.25 -9.74 -1.42
C ALA A 168 -0.43 -8.22 -1.30
N MET A 169 -1.51 -7.74 -1.91
CA MET A 169 -1.98 -6.37 -1.85
C MET A 169 -3.03 -6.20 -0.76
N TRP A 170 -2.95 -5.10 -0.03
CA TRP A 170 -3.82 -4.79 1.09
C TRP A 170 -4.31 -3.34 1.02
N PHE A 171 -5.45 -3.08 1.64
CA PHE A 171 -6.01 -1.76 1.84
C PHE A 171 -5.89 -1.36 3.31
N ASP A 172 -5.25 -0.23 3.55
CA ASP A 172 -5.20 0.43 4.85
C ASP A 172 -6.45 1.27 5.05
N GLY A 173 -7.46 0.66 5.69
CA GLY A 173 -8.73 1.27 6.05
C GLY A 173 -8.75 1.83 7.47
N ARG A 174 -7.59 1.93 8.15
CA ARG A 174 -7.54 2.29 9.57
C ARG A 174 -8.14 3.65 9.89
N ALA A 175 -8.07 4.59 8.95
CA ALA A 175 -8.65 5.93 9.07
C ALA A 175 -10.18 5.96 9.31
N THR A 176 -10.91 4.89 9.00
CA THR A 176 -12.37 4.84 9.18
C THR A 176 -12.91 3.60 9.88
N CYS A 177 -12.33 2.44 9.65
CA CYS A 177 -12.83 1.17 10.19
C CYS A 177 -11.82 0.48 11.11
N ASP A 178 -10.67 1.11 11.35
CA ASP A 178 -9.56 0.56 12.12
C ASP A 178 -9.07 -0.82 11.61
N ARG A 179 -9.25 -1.13 10.32
CA ARG A 179 -8.85 -2.43 9.73
C ARG A 179 -7.89 -2.29 8.56
N LEU A 180 -7.03 -3.30 8.44
CA LEU A 180 -6.32 -3.63 7.20
C LEU A 180 -7.13 -4.74 6.54
N ASN A 181 -7.41 -4.60 5.26
CA ASN A 181 -8.21 -5.56 4.52
C ASN A 181 -7.40 -6.09 3.32
N PRO A 182 -7.32 -7.41 3.09
CA PRO A 182 -6.71 -7.91 1.88
C PRO A 182 -7.53 -7.45 0.67
N LEU A 183 -6.85 -7.04 -0.41
CA LEU A 183 -7.53 -6.81 -1.68
C LEU A 183 -7.78 -8.15 -2.34
N LEU A 184 -9.02 -8.47 -2.69
CA LEU A 184 -9.38 -9.80 -3.18
C LEU A 184 -9.38 -9.87 -4.72
N ASN A 185 -8.84 -10.97 -5.26
CA ASN A 185 -8.96 -11.32 -6.67
C ASN A 185 -10.34 -11.96 -6.96
N ASP A 186 -10.56 -12.40 -8.21
CA ASP A 186 -11.85 -13.00 -8.62
C ASP A 186 -12.14 -14.35 -7.91
N ASP A 187 -11.11 -15.02 -7.39
CA ASP A 187 -11.25 -16.28 -6.64
C ASP A 187 -11.48 -16.06 -5.13
N GLY A 188 -11.61 -14.80 -4.69
CA GLY A 188 -11.74 -14.44 -3.27
C GLY A 188 -10.46 -14.61 -2.47
N GLN A 189 -9.31 -14.68 -3.13
CA GLN A 189 -7.99 -14.80 -2.49
C GLN A 189 -7.26 -13.44 -2.48
N PRO A 190 -6.33 -13.20 -1.55
CA PRO A 190 -5.51 -11.99 -1.58
C PRO A 190 -4.79 -11.82 -2.92
N ALA A 191 -5.08 -10.72 -3.61
CA ALA A 191 -4.54 -10.40 -4.92
C ALA A 191 -3.04 -10.12 -4.83
N THR A 192 -2.30 -10.61 -5.81
CA THR A 192 -0.90 -10.26 -6.03
C THR A 192 -0.76 -8.85 -6.59
N PHE A 193 0.45 -8.28 -6.50
CA PHE A 193 0.78 -7.02 -7.17
C PHE A 193 0.45 -7.06 -8.68
N GLY A 194 0.78 -8.16 -9.36
CA GLY A 194 0.53 -8.33 -10.79
C GLY A 194 -0.95 -8.28 -11.14
N GLU A 195 -1.79 -9.03 -10.42
CA GLU A 195 -3.25 -9.05 -10.62
C GLU A 195 -3.86 -7.67 -10.38
N TRP A 196 -3.52 -7.03 -9.24
CA TRP A 196 -4.02 -5.69 -8.91
C TRP A 196 -3.63 -4.63 -9.94
N TYR A 197 -2.39 -4.67 -10.44
CA TYR A 197 -1.92 -3.69 -11.42
C TYR A 197 -2.59 -3.90 -12.79
N LEU A 198 -2.71 -5.15 -13.23
CA LEU A 198 -3.33 -5.50 -14.52
C LEU A 198 -4.83 -5.20 -14.55
N ASP A 199 -5.54 -5.48 -13.47
CA ASP A 199 -6.97 -5.15 -13.33
C ASP A 199 -7.19 -3.64 -13.52
N TRP A 200 -6.37 -2.82 -12.86
CA TRP A 200 -6.42 -1.38 -13.05
C TRP A 200 -6.05 -0.91 -14.43
N LEU A 201 -4.95 -1.40 -14.98
CA LEU A 201 -4.50 -0.99 -16.29
C LEU A 201 -5.59 -1.24 -17.32
N THR A 202 -6.18 -2.44 -17.30
CA THR A 202 -7.27 -2.86 -18.19
C THR A 202 -8.51 -1.96 -18.05
N ARG A 203 -8.88 -1.64 -16.81
CA ARG A 203 -10.04 -0.77 -16.54
C ARG A 203 -9.78 0.66 -16.99
N GLU A 204 -8.67 1.26 -16.58
CA GLU A 204 -8.32 2.64 -16.97
C GLU A 204 -8.15 2.79 -18.48
N GLU A 205 -7.65 1.77 -19.19
CA GLU A 205 -7.60 1.75 -20.65
C GLU A 205 -8.98 1.93 -21.28
N ALA A 206 -10.02 1.30 -20.71
CA ALA A 206 -11.40 1.40 -21.18
C ALA A 206 -12.07 2.77 -20.86
N LEU A 207 -11.59 3.49 -19.84
CA LEU A 207 -12.18 4.77 -19.40
C LEU A 207 -11.70 5.96 -20.24
N THR A 208 -12.09 6.00 -21.51
CA THR A 208 -11.62 7.00 -22.48
C THR A 208 -12.36 8.34 -22.39
N THR A 209 -13.55 8.37 -21.79
CA THR A 209 -14.36 9.59 -21.61
C THR A 209 -14.87 9.73 -20.16
N PRO A 210 -15.24 10.95 -19.72
CA PRO A 210 -15.84 11.15 -18.40
C PRO A 210 -17.14 10.37 -18.17
N GLU A 211 -17.96 10.19 -19.21
CA GLU A 211 -19.23 9.45 -19.15
C GLU A 211 -18.99 7.96 -18.91
N LEU A 212 -18.01 7.38 -19.61
CA LEU A 212 -17.60 5.98 -19.39
C LEU A 212 -17.07 5.78 -17.96
N ARG A 213 -16.27 6.74 -17.46
CA ARG A 213 -15.77 6.70 -16.07
C ARG A 213 -16.91 6.77 -15.06
N ARG A 214 -17.87 7.66 -15.27
CA ARG A 214 -19.04 7.77 -14.39
C ARG A 214 -19.87 6.49 -14.39
N ALA A 215 -20.18 5.96 -15.57
CA ALA A 215 -20.94 4.71 -15.69
C ALA A 215 -20.19 3.51 -15.07
N ALA A 216 -18.87 3.45 -15.21
CA ALA A 216 -18.06 2.42 -14.56
C ALA A 216 -18.10 2.57 -13.03
N ASN A 217 -17.90 3.77 -12.49
CA ASN A 217 -18.00 4.03 -11.06
C ASN A 217 -19.39 3.65 -10.50
N ASP A 218 -20.47 4.01 -11.20
CA ASP A 218 -21.83 3.68 -10.79
C ASP A 218 -22.02 2.15 -10.70
N ARG A 219 -21.47 1.40 -11.66
CA ARG A 219 -21.51 -0.08 -11.67
C ARG A 219 -20.67 -0.70 -10.56
N TRP A 220 -19.45 -0.18 -10.35
CA TRP A 220 -18.56 -0.66 -9.29
C TRP A 220 -19.20 -0.49 -7.90
N HIS A 221 -19.84 0.65 -7.65
CA HIS A 221 -20.56 0.89 -6.40
C HIS A 221 -21.89 0.13 -6.29
N ALA A 222 -22.43 -0.38 -7.41
CA ALA A 222 -23.56 -1.31 -7.42
C ALA A 222 -23.14 -2.78 -7.22
N GLY A 223 -21.84 -3.07 -7.07
CA GLY A 223 -21.31 -4.43 -6.90
C GLY A 223 -21.09 -5.19 -8.22
N GLU A 224 -21.21 -4.52 -9.36
CA GLU A 224 -20.99 -5.14 -10.67
C GLU A 224 -19.57 -4.87 -11.18
N ASP A 225 -18.85 -5.95 -11.54
CA ASP A 225 -17.50 -5.86 -12.10
C ASP A 225 -16.59 -4.95 -11.26
N VAL A 226 -16.67 -5.12 -9.93
CA VAL A 226 -15.94 -4.30 -8.96
C VAL A 226 -14.44 -4.46 -9.21
N PRO A 227 -13.64 -3.39 -9.26
CA PRO A 227 -12.18 -3.50 -9.40
C PRO A 227 -11.52 -4.00 -8.13
N ILE A 228 -10.34 -4.63 -8.26
CA ILE A 228 -9.61 -5.20 -7.11
C ILE A 228 -9.34 -4.14 -6.02
N TRP A 229 -9.03 -2.90 -6.39
CA TRP A 229 -8.78 -1.82 -5.41
C TRP A 229 -10.03 -1.34 -4.64
N LEU A 230 -11.22 -1.86 -4.98
CA LEU A 230 -12.46 -1.64 -4.21
C LEU A 230 -12.98 -2.93 -3.53
N ARG A 231 -12.31 -4.07 -3.72
CA ARG A 231 -12.69 -5.37 -3.14
C ARG A 231 -11.94 -5.64 -1.84
N TRP A 232 -12.22 -4.79 -0.85
CA TRP A 232 -11.68 -4.90 0.52
C TRP A 232 -12.79 -5.13 1.56
N PHE A 233 -14.04 -5.19 1.11
CA PHE A 233 -15.18 -5.65 1.90
C PHE A 233 -15.74 -6.91 1.26
N ASP A 234 -15.26 -8.06 1.69
CA ASP A 234 -16.01 -9.32 1.70
C ASP A 234 -15.27 -10.27 2.65
N SER A 235 -15.92 -10.60 3.76
CA SER A 235 -15.55 -11.65 4.72
C SER A 235 -16.83 -12.29 5.24
#